data_AF-A0A9E3Y9X5-F1
#
_entry.id   AF-A0A9E3Y9X5-F1
#
_cell.length_a   1.000
_cell.length_b   1.000
_cell.length_c   1.000
_cell.angle_alpha   90.00
_cell.angle_beta   90.00
_cell.angle_gamma   90.00
#
_symmetry.space_group_name_H-M   'P 1'
#
loop_
_entity.id
_entity.type
_entity.pdbx_description
1 polymer ?
#
loop_
_entity_poly.entity_id
_entity_poly.type
_entity_poly.pdbx_seq_one_letter_code
_entity_poly.pdbx_strand_id
1 'polypeptide(L)'
;LIAGATGAGKSSCINSILTSLLMRATPEQVRLILVDPKRVEMGQYDRLPHLLTQVVTNPKKAANALAWAVKEMERRYDLLSECGFRDITGYNEAYDAGSLIAAPGDDRVYDRIPFIVVVVDELNDLMMVAARDVEESITRLAQMARAVGIHLVIATQRPSVNVITGVIKANIPSRMAFAVSSLADSRVILDQPGAERLIGKGDMLLLTANSSVAQRIQGCWVTEAEVAKVVASWKRQAPDVRYIEGVEGEESEAAAGFLPGGTTGDEGDDDLLLQAMRLVVESQLGSTSMLQRKLKVG
;
A
#
# COMPACT_ATOMS: atom_id res chain seq x y z
N LEU A 1 -2.49 9.71 6.91
CA LEU A 1 -1.15 10.02 6.35
C LEU A 1 -0.19 10.33 7.50
N ILE A 2 1.00 9.75 7.52
CA ILE A 2 2.03 9.95 8.53
C ILE A 2 3.30 10.44 7.82
N ALA A 3 3.90 11.54 8.26
CA ALA A 3 5.13 12.02 7.63
C ALA A 3 6.07 12.69 8.64
N GLY A 4 7.36 12.65 8.36
CA GLY A 4 8.39 13.27 9.19
C GLY A 4 9.80 12.86 8.76
N ALA A 5 10.81 13.58 9.23
CA ALA A 5 12.20 13.26 8.90
C ALA A 5 12.65 11.93 9.54
N THR A 6 13.74 11.36 9.02
CA THR A 6 14.38 10.17 9.60
C THR A 6 14.71 10.43 11.07
N GLY A 7 14.40 9.45 11.95
CA GLY A 7 14.62 9.57 13.39
C GLY A 7 13.59 10.42 14.15
N ALA A 8 12.58 10.99 13.50
CA ALA A 8 11.57 11.82 14.16
C ALA A 8 10.54 11.02 14.98
N GLY A 9 10.43 9.70 14.77
CA GLY A 9 9.49 8.81 15.47
C GLY A 9 8.41 8.17 14.58
N LYS A 10 8.47 8.37 13.25
CA LYS A 10 7.54 7.78 12.27
C LYS A 10 7.40 6.26 12.42
N SER A 11 8.51 5.54 12.36
CA SER A 11 8.50 4.07 12.39
C SER A 11 8.00 3.53 13.74
N SER A 12 8.39 4.17 14.83
CA SER A 12 7.90 3.85 16.18
C SER A 12 6.40 4.05 16.31
N CYS A 13 5.84 5.09 15.67
CA CYS A 13 4.39 5.32 15.62
C CYS A 13 3.67 4.20 14.87
N ILE A 14 4.20 3.78 13.72
CA ILE A 14 3.66 2.64 12.96
C ILE A 14 3.67 1.37 13.83
N ASN A 15 4.78 1.08 14.51
CA ASN A 15 4.87 -0.05 15.42
C ASN A 15 3.86 0.03 16.58
N SER A 16 3.66 1.22 17.15
CA SER A 16 2.64 1.45 18.18
C SER A 16 1.22 1.21 17.65
N ILE A 17 0.91 1.63 16.42
CA ILE A 17 -0.39 1.38 15.77
C ILE A 17 -0.59 -0.12 15.54
N LEU A 18 0.38 -0.79 14.91
CA LEU A 18 0.32 -2.23 14.63
C LEU A 18 0.19 -3.04 15.90
N THR A 19 1.00 -2.74 16.92
CA THR A 19 0.93 -3.41 18.22
C THR A 19 -0.43 -3.22 18.88
N SER A 20 -1.00 -2.01 18.83
CA SER A 20 -2.34 -1.74 19.37
C SER A 20 -3.42 -2.59 18.70
N LEU A 21 -3.36 -2.75 17.37
CA LEU A 21 -4.27 -3.63 16.62
C LEU A 21 -4.10 -5.09 17.04
N LEU A 22 -2.85 -5.59 17.07
CA LEU A 22 -2.55 -6.98 17.41
C LEU A 22 -2.90 -7.33 18.87
N MET A 23 -2.92 -6.36 19.78
CA MET A 23 -3.32 -6.58 21.16
C MET A 23 -4.84 -6.61 21.37
N ARG A 24 -5.64 -6.21 20.37
CA ARG A 24 -7.09 -5.97 20.52
C ARG A 24 -7.97 -6.69 19.51
N ALA A 25 -7.41 -7.17 18.39
CA ALA A 25 -8.19 -7.76 17.31
C ALA A 25 -7.66 -9.14 16.91
N THR A 26 -8.58 -10.08 16.65
CA THR A 26 -8.26 -11.38 16.05
C THR A 26 -8.14 -11.28 14.53
N PRO A 27 -7.54 -12.29 13.85
CA PRO A 27 -7.51 -12.34 12.39
C PRO A 27 -8.89 -12.40 11.70
N GLU A 28 -9.95 -12.82 12.39
CA GLU A 28 -11.33 -12.74 11.84
C GLU A 28 -11.92 -11.34 11.93
N GLN A 29 -11.36 -10.48 12.79
CA GLN A 29 -11.81 -9.10 12.96
C GLN A 29 -11.01 -8.12 12.11
N VAL A 30 -9.69 -8.29 12.06
CA VAL A 30 -8.78 -7.39 11.34
C VAL A 30 -7.74 -8.20 10.56
N ARG A 31 -7.58 -7.84 9.29
CA ARG A 31 -6.56 -8.33 8.38
C ARG A 31 -5.64 -7.20 7.93
N LEU A 32 -4.39 -7.53 7.64
CA LEU A 32 -3.32 -6.58 7.38
C LEU A 32 -2.66 -6.83 6.01
N ILE A 33 -2.38 -5.74 5.30
CA ILE A 33 -1.43 -5.72 4.19
C ILE A 33 -0.31 -4.76 4.58
N LEU A 34 0.92 -5.26 4.66
CA LEU A 34 2.08 -4.48 5.08
C LEU A 34 3.02 -4.30 3.88
N VAL A 35 3.35 -3.05 3.58
CA VAL A 35 4.26 -2.67 2.49
C VAL A 35 5.48 -1.99 3.09
N ASP A 36 6.63 -2.66 2.99
CA ASP A 36 7.93 -2.17 3.46
C ASP A 36 9.00 -2.42 2.39
N PRO A 37 9.15 -1.47 1.44
CA PRO A 37 10.11 -1.59 0.35
C PRO A 37 11.57 -1.72 0.81
N LYS A 38 11.88 -1.24 2.03
CA LYS A 38 13.24 -1.20 2.56
C LYS A 38 13.57 -2.40 3.44
N ARG A 39 12.57 -3.20 3.86
CA ARG A 39 12.73 -4.35 4.77
C ARG A 39 13.31 -4.00 6.14
N VAL A 40 13.13 -2.76 6.58
CA VAL A 40 13.74 -2.28 7.83
C VAL A 40 12.75 -2.31 8.97
N GLU A 41 11.49 -1.96 8.72
CA GLU A 41 10.55 -1.57 9.78
C GLU A 41 9.54 -2.68 10.10
N MET A 42 9.10 -3.43 9.07
CA MET A 42 7.98 -4.35 9.19
C MET A 42 8.33 -5.83 9.06
N GLY A 43 9.59 -6.18 8.74
CA GLY A 43 10.01 -7.59 8.61
C GLY A 43 9.75 -8.43 9.88
N GLN A 44 9.77 -7.80 11.06
CA GLN A 44 9.44 -8.46 12.33
C GLN A 44 8.00 -9.01 12.41
N TYR A 45 7.07 -8.50 11.58
CA TYR A 45 5.68 -8.92 11.54
C TYR A 45 5.42 -10.11 10.58
N ASP A 46 6.45 -10.61 9.89
CA ASP A 46 6.29 -11.74 8.98
C ASP A 46 5.63 -12.95 9.63
N ARG A 47 4.80 -13.66 8.87
CA ARG A 47 4.04 -14.84 9.32
C ARG A 47 3.07 -14.55 10.49
N LEU A 48 2.57 -13.32 10.63
CA LEU A 48 1.40 -13.09 11.46
C LEU A 48 0.13 -13.65 10.80
N PRO A 49 -0.79 -14.27 11.56
CA PRO A 49 -2.05 -14.79 11.02
C PRO A 49 -2.98 -13.68 10.49
N HIS A 50 -2.79 -12.43 10.92
CA HIS A 50 -3.51 -11.27 10.42
C HIS A 50 -3.13 -10.90 8.98
N LEU A 51 -1.95 -11.31 8.50
CA LEU A 51 -1.46 -10.91 7.19
C LEU A 51 -2.24 -11.60 6.07
N LEU A 52 -2.65 -10.82 5.06
CA LEU A 52 -3.25 -11.35 3.83
C LEU A 52 -2.21 -11.82 2.83
N THR A 53 -1.01 -11.24 2.86
CA THR A 53 0.16 -11.65 2.08
C THR A 53 1.42 -11.45 2.92
N GLN A 54 2.56 -11.99 2.47
CA GLN A 54 3.85 -11.68 3.10
C GLN A 54 4.12 -10.17 3.08
N VAL A 55 5.01 -9.68 3.95
CA VAL A 55 5.36 -8.26 3.92
C VAL A 55 5.88 -7.90 2.52
N VAL A 56 5.19 -6.98 1.85
CA VAL A 56 5.43 -6.67 0.45
C VAL A 56 6.63 -5.73 0.35
N THR A 57 7.71 -6.23 -0.23
CA THR A 57 8.97 -5.49 -0.32
C THR A 57 9.26 -4.95 -1.72
N ASN A 58 8.57 -5.45 -2.74
CA ASN A 58 8.76 -5.00 -4.12
C ASN A 58 7.73 -3.88 -4.44
N PRO A 59 8.16 -2.69 -4.89
CA PRO A 59 7.23 -1.59 -5.20
C PRO A 59 6.16 -1.92 -6.25
N LYS A 60 6.46 -2.76 -7.25
CA LYS A 60 5.46 -3.21 -8.25
C LYS A 60 4.43 -4.12 -7.61
N LYS A 61 4.86 -5.09 -6.80
CA LYS A 61 3.94 -5.96 -6.02
C LYS A 61 3.11 -5.14 -5.03
N ALA A 62 3.66 -4.05 -4.49
CA ALA A 62 2.92 -3.13 -3.62
C ALA A 62 1.81 -2.38 -4.37
N ALA A 63 2.07 -1.93 -5.60
CA ALA A 63 1.04 -1.36 -6.46
C ALA A 63 -0.07 -2.39 -6.75
N ASN A 64 0.30 -3.66 -7.03
CA ASN A 64 -0.68 -4.74 -7.20
C ASN A 64 -1.52 -4.97 -5.92
N ALA A 65 -0.91 -4.92 -4.73
CA ALA A 65 -1.62 -5.07 -3.46
C ALA A 65 -2.62 -3.94 -3.21
N LEU A 66 -2.29 -2.70 -3.59
CA LEU A 66 -3.23 -1.59 -3.55
C LEU A 66 -4.38 -1.79 -4.55
N ALA A 67 -4.08 -2.24 -5.77
CA ALA A 67 -5.10 -2.56 -6.77
C ALA A 67 -5.99 -3.73 -6.34
N TRP A 68 -5.44 -4.74 -5.66
CA TRP A 68 -6.21 -5.82 -5.05
C TRP A 68 -7.15 -5.29 -3.96
N ALA A 69 -6.68 -4.38 -3.10
CA ALA A 69 -7.52 -3.77 -2.09
C ALA A 69 -8.69 -2.98 -2.70
N VAL A 70 -8.47 -2.34 -3.86
CA VAL A 70 -9.53 -1.70 -4.65
C VAL A 70 -10.55 -2.73 -5.17
N LYS A 71 -10.11 -3.87 -5.69
CA LYS A 71 -11.01 -4.95 -6.15
C LYS A 71 -11.81 -5.55 -5.00
N GLU A 72 -11.18 -5.77 -3.85
CA GLU A 72 -11.87 -6.25 -2.65
C GLU A 72 -12.87 -5.22 -2.12
N MET A 73 -12.56 -3.92 -2.24
CA MET A 73 -13.50 -2.84 -1.94
C MET A 73 -14.76 -2.94 -2.80
N GLU A 74 -14.62 -3.11 -4.13
CA GLU A 74 -15.74 -3.30 -5.06
C GLU A 74 -16.55 -4.54 -4.72
N ARG A 75 -15.88 -5.69 -4.55
CA ARG A 75 -16.53 -6.96 -4.19
C ARG A 75 -17.38 -6.84 -2.93
N ARG A 76 -16.85 -6.14 -1.91
CA ARG A 76 -17.59 -5.90 -0.67
C ARG A 76 -18.78 -4.97 -0.88
N TYR A 77 -18.67 -3.97 -1.74
CA TYR A 77 -19.81 -3.11 -2.07
C TYR A 77 -20.94 -3.92 -2.71
N ASP A 78 -20.63 -4.79 -3.66
CA ASP A 78 -21.62 -5.66 -4.30
C ASP A 78 -22.28 -6.57 -3.27
N LEU A 79 -21.49 -7.23 -2.42
CA LEU A 79 -21.99 -8.09 -1.34
C LEU A 79 -22.90 -7.34 -0.36
N LEU A 80 -22.49 -6.15 0.10
CA LEU A 80 -23.29 -5.33 1.01
C LEU A 80 -24.61 -4.90 0.34
N SER A 81 -24.56 -4.52 -0.94
CA SER A 81 -25.74 -4.14 -1.71
C SER A 81 -26.71 -5.31 -1.90
N GLU A 82 -26.19 -6.50 -2.24
CA GLU A 82 -26.97 -7.73 -2.38
C GLU A 82 -27.66 -8.12 -1.07
N CYS A 83 -26.95 -7.99 0.06
CA CYS A 83 -27.49 -8.29 1.39
C CYS A 83 -28.31 -7.14 2.00
N GLY A 84 -28.39 -5.97 1.34
CA GLY A 84 -29.16 -4.82 1.81
C GLY A 84 -28.53 -4.02 2.97
N PHE A 85 -27.21 -4.10 3.15
CA PHE A 85 -26.47 -3.36 4.18
C PHE A 85 -25.77 -2.13 3.62
N ARG A 86 -25.69 -1.07 4.44
CA ARG A 86 -24.99 0.17 4.07
C ARG A 86 -23.49 0.14 4.35
N ASP A 87 -23.09 -0.63 5.34
CA ASP A 87 -21.70 -0.75 5.78
C ASP A 87 -21.41 -2.14 6.37
N ILE A 88 -20.12 -2.42 6.52
CA ILE A 88 -19.58 -3.66 7.08
C ILE A 88 -20.02 -3.91 8.52
N THR A 89 -20.25 -2.85 9.31
CA THR A 89 -20.65 -3.00 10.72
C THR A 89 -22.03 -3.62 10.79
N GLY A 90 -23.00 -3.05 10.06
CA GLY A 90 -24.35 -3.60 10.00
C GLY A 90 -24.39 -5.03 9.43
N TYR A 91 -23.58 -5.31 8.40
CA TYR A 91 -23.46 -6.66 7.85
C TYR A 91 -22.92 -7.66 8.88
N ASN A 92 -21.85 -7.31 9.60
CA ASN A 92 -21.26 -8.19 10.59
C ASN A 92 -22.16 -8.39 11.81
N GLU A 93 -22.91 -7.37 12.24
CA GLU A 93 -23.92 -7.52 13.30
C GLU A 93 -25.03 -8.50 12.89
N ALA A 94 -25.48 -8.46 11.63
CA ALA A 94 -26.45 -9.42 11.11
C ALA A 94 -25.88 -10.84 10.98
N TYR A 95 -24.61 -10.96 10.55
CA TYR A 95 -23.90 -12.24 10.55
C TYR A 95 -23.82 -12.84 11.96
N ASP A 96 -23.36 -12.03 12.93
CA ASP A 96 -23.19 -12.45 14.32
C ASP A 96 -24.54 -12.82 14.99
N ALA A 97 -25.64 -12.21 14.53
CA ALA A 97 -27.01 -12.55 14.94
C ALA A 97 -27.62 -13.76 14.20
N GLY A 98 -26.94 -14.29 13.17
CA GLY A 98 -27.43 -15.40 12.34
C GLY A 98 -28.63 -15.02 11.45
N SER A 99 -28.79 -13.74 11.12
CA SER A 99 -29.94 -13.23 10.34
C SER A 99 -29.66 -13.08 8.85
N LEU A 100 -28.43 -13.36 8.40
CA LEU A 100 -28.09 -13.45 6.98
C LEU A 100 -28.62 -14.77 6.41
N ILE A 101 -29.74 -14.68 5.69
CA ILE A 101 -30.41 -15.83 5.07
C ILE A 101 -30.28 -15.68 3.56
N ALA A 102 -29.69 -16.68 2.90
CA ALA A 102 -29.63 -16.74 1.45
C ALA A 102 -31.05 -16.87 0.87
N ALA A 103 -31.27 -16.34 -0.33
CA ALA A 103 -32.58 -16.45 -0.97
C ALA A 103 -32.97 -17.94 -1.17
N PRO A 104 -34.26 -18.30 -1.13
CA PRO A 104 -34.68 -19.68 -1.36
C PRO A 104 -34.15 -20.22 -2.71
N GLY A 105 -33.33 -21.26 -2.68
CA GLY A 105 -32.67 -21.83 -3.86
C GLY A 105 -31.23 -21.35 -4.10
N ASP A 106 -30.70 -20.50 -3.21
CA ASP A 106 -29.30 -20.07 -3.20
C ASP A 106 -28.54 -20.80 -2.07
N ASP A 107 -27.58 -21.66 -2.44
CA ASP A 107 -26.76 -22.46 -1.51
C ASP A 107 -25.57 -21.65 -0.95
N ARG A 108 -25.55 -20.33 -1.12
CA ARG A 108 -24.48 -19.46 -0.62
C ARG A 108 -24.39 -19.51 0.91
N VAL A 109 -23.17 -19.73 1.38
CA VAL A 109 -22.80 -19.54 2.77
C VAL A 109 -22.15 -18.17 2.90
N TYR A 110 -22.73 -17.31 3.73
CA TYR A 110 -22.13 -16.03 4.06
C TYR A 110 -21.02 -16.22 5.10
N ASP A 111 -20.00 -15.37 5.02
CA ASP A 111 -18.89 -15.33 5.96
C ASP A 111 -18.81 -13.94 6.61
N ARG A 112 -18.40 -13.91 7.88
CA ARG A 112 -18.07 -12.64 8.55
C ARG A 112 -16.93 -11.94 7.82
N ILE A 113 -17.04 -10.63 7.61
CA ILE A 113 -16.04 -9.87 6.84
C ILE A 113 -15.08 -9.16 7.81
N PRO A 114 -13.75 -9.38 7.72
CA PRO A 114 -12.78 -8.66 8.54
C PRO A 114 -12.56 -7.24 8.01
N PHE A 115 -12.26 -6.29 8.89
CA PHE A 115 -11.67 -5.01 8.47
C PHE A 115 -10.27 -5.25 7.88
N ILE A 116 -9.87 -4.47 6.88
CA ILE A 116 -8.54 -4.53 6.29
C ILE A 116 -7.81 -3.23 6.59
N VAL A 117 -6.58 -3.32 7.10
CA VAL A 117 -5.68 -2.17 7.24
C VAL A 117 -4.49 -2.38 6.31
N VAL A 118 -4.35 -1.48 5.33
CA VAL A 118 -3.19 -1.44 4.44
C VAL A 118 -2.22 -0.40 4.97
N VAL A 119 -1.00 -0.83 5.29
CA VAL A 119 0.05 0.02 5.85
C VAL A 119 1.20 0.12 4.85
N VAL A 120 1.54 1.34 4.46
CA VAL A 120 2.66 1.64 3.55
C VAL A 120 3.68 2.45 4.32
N ASP A 121 4.87 1.91 4.58
CA ASP A 121 5.90 2.61 5.36
C ASP A 121 6.49 3.82 4.60
N GLU A 122 6.80 3.64 3.32
CA GLU A 122 7.46 4.67 2.51
C GLU A 122 6.79 4.82 1.15
N LEU A 123 5.79 5.71 1.08
CA LEU A 123 5.04 5.99 -0.14
C LEU A 123 5.93 6.43 -1.30
N ASN A 124 7.01 7.18 -1.02
CA ASN A 124 7.90 7.69 -2.08
C ASN A 124 8.45 6.57 -2.96
N ASP A 125 8.81 5.43 -2.37
CA ASP A 125 9.43 4.33 -3.11
C ASP A 125 8.43 3.67 -4.08
N LEU A 126 7.14 3.72 -3.77
CA LEU A 126 6.06 3.27 -4.65
C LEU A 126 5.83 4.29 -5.77
N MET A 127 5.79 5.59 -5.42
CA MET A 127 5.60 6.67 -6.39
C MET A 127 6.72 6.72 -7.44
N MET A 128 7.96 6.40 -7.06
CA MET A 128 9.09 6.36 -8.01
C MET A 128 8.96 5.26 -9.07
N VAL A 129 8.16 4.22 -8.82
CA VAL A 129 8.03 3.06 -9.72
C VAL A 129 6.71 3.07 -10.47
N ALA A 130 5.60 3.41 -9.80
CA ALA A 130 4.25 3.32 -10.33
C ALA A 130 3.34 4.45 -9.80
N ALA A 131 3.80 5.71 -9.88
CA ALA A 131 3.08 6.88 -9.35
C ALA A 131 1.59 6.91 -9.71
N ARG A 132 1.26 6.71 -10.99
CA ARG A 132 -0.12 6.79 -11.48
C ARG A 132 -1.01 5.74 -10.82
N ASP A 133 -0.63 4.48 -10.89
CA ASP A 133 -1.44 3.36 -10.39
C ASP A 133 -1.60 3.41 -8.86
N VAL A 134 -0.53 3.83 -8.17
CA VAL A 134 -0.52 4.01 -6.72
C VAL A 134 -1.42 5.16 -6.30
N GLU A 135 -1.31 6.33 -6.94
CA GLU A 135 -2.16 7.49 -6.63
C GLU A 135 -3.64 7.21 -6.94
N GLU A 136 -3.93 6.56 -8.06
CA GLU A 136 -5.29 6.15 -8.43
C GLU A 136 -5.89 5.21 -7.38
N SER A 137 -5.15 4.17 -6.98
CA SER A 137 -5.60 3.21 -5.97
C SER A 137 -5.82 3.87 -4.60
N ILE A 138 -4.88 4.72 -4.15
CA ILE A 138 -5.01 5.46 -2.89
C ILE A 138 -6.24 6.36 -2.91
N THR A 139 -6.43 7.10 -4.01
CA THR A 139 -7.56 8.02 -4.17
C THR A 139 -8.88 7.26 -4.08
N ARG A 140 -9.02 6.18 -4.83
CA ARG A 140 -10.23 5.37 -4.87
C ARG A 140 -10.56 4.75 -3.51
N LEU A 141 -9.56 4.18 -2.84
CA LEU A 141 -9.72 3.62 -1.51
C LEU A 141 -10.07 4.70 -0.47
N ALA A 142 -9.40 5.85 -0.50
CA ALA A 142 -9.66 6.93 0.45
C ALA A 142 -11.08 7.52 0.30
N GLN A 143 -11.64 7.51 -0.91
CA GLN A 143 -12.98 8.01 -1.20
C GLN A 143 -14.09 7.05 -0.75
N MET A 144 -13.94 5.76 -1.02
CA MET A 144 -15.06 4.81 -0.96
C MET A 144 -14.88 3.71 0.10
N ALA A 145 -13.67 3.44 0.57
CA ALA A 145 -13.44 2.20 1.30
C ALA A 145 -13.90 2.21 2.78
N ARG A 146 -14.33 3.37 3.31
CA ARG A 146 -14.81 3.52 4.68
C ARG A 146 -15.99 2.61 5.02
N ALA A 147 -16.98 2.52 4.12
CA ALA A 147 -18.20 1.74 4.38
C ALA A 147 -17.93 0.23 4.35
N VAL A 148 -16.96 -0.21 3.54
CA VAL A 148 -16.60 -1.64 3.39
C VAL A 148 -15.46 -2.08 4.32
N GLY A 149 -15.01 -1.20 5.21
CA GLY A 149 -14.06 -1.52 6.27
C GLY A 149 -12.61 -1.70 5.81
N ILE A 150 -12.17 -0.98 4.77
CA ILE A 150 -10.76 -0.97 4.35
C ILE A 150 -10.15 0.40 4.69
N HIS A 151 -9.01 0.40 5.37
CA HIS A 151 -8.37 1.60 5.91
C HIS A 151 -6.91 1.70 5.47
N LEU A 152 -6.48 2.92 5.13
CA LEU A 152 -5.11 3.20 4.71
C LEU A 152 -4.30 3.91 5.80
N VAL A 153 -3.12 3.37 6.10
CA VAL A 153 -2.07 4.02 6.89
C VAL A 153 -0.87 4.22 5.99
N ILE A 154 -0.76 5.42 5.42
CA ILE A 154 0.31 5.74 4.48
C ILE A 154 1.34 6.60 5.19
N ALA A 155 2.60 6.22 5.07
CA ALA A 155 3.73 6.90 5.68
C ALA A 155 4.78 7.31 4.64
N THR A 156 5.54 8.37 4.93
CA THR A 156 6.72 8.75 4.13
C THR A 156 7.73 9.54 4.96
N GLN A 157 9.01 9.37 4.69
CA GLN A 157 10.08 10.23 5.23
C GLN A 157 10.41 11.42 4.32
N ARG A 158 9.80 11.50 3.12
CA ARG A 158 10.05 12.53 2.12
C ARG A 158 8.80 13.38 1.92
N PRO A 159 8.53 14.37 2.80
CA PRO A 159 7.35 15.22 2.73
C PRO A 159 7.46 16.26 1.60
N SER A 160 7.49 15.79 0.35
CA SER A 160 7.54 16.62 -0.85
C SER A 160 6.20 16.63 -1.59
N VAL A 161 5.95 17.67 -2.37
CA VAL A 161 4.71 17.81 -3.17
C VAL A 161 4.57 16.69 -4.21
N ASN A 162 5.69 16.10 -4.66
CA ASN A 162 5.70 15.00 -5.62
C ASN A 162 5.30 13.66 -4.98
N VAL A 163 5.39 13.54 -3.66
CA VAL A 163 5.02 12.32 -2.91
C VAL A 163 3.66 12.49 -2.25
N ILE A 164 3.44 13.64 -1.61
CA ILE A 164 2.18 14.02 -0.96
C ILE A 164 1.48 15.00 -1.89
N THR A 165 0.92 14.46 -2.98
CA THR A 165 0.26 15.25 -4.02
C THR A 165 -1.02 15.89 -3.52
N GLY A 166 -1.52 16.89 -4.24
CA GLY A 166 -2.79 17.53 -3.93
C GLY A 166 -3.97 16.55 -3.91
N VAL A 167 -3.95 15.56 -4.82
CA VAL A 167 -4.98 14.51 -4.91
C VAL A 167 -4.97 13.64 -3.66
N ILE A 168 -3.80 13.18 -3.22
CA ILE A 168 -3.67 12.40 -1.98
C ILE A 168 -4.16 13.22 -0.77
N LYS A 169 -3.77 14.49 -0.66
CA LYS A 169 -4.19 15.35 0.44
C LYS A 169 -5.69 15.58 0.48
N ALA A 170 -6.31 15.78 -0.68
CA ALA A 170 -7.75 16.03 -0.78
C ALA A 170 -8.58 14.85 -0.24
N ASN A 171 -8.08 13.62 -0.36
CA ASN A 171 -8.81 12.41 0.05
C ASN A 171 -8.39 11.86 1.43
N ILE A 172 -7.25 12.28 1.98
CA ILE A 172 -6.77 11.84 3.29
C ILE A 172 -6.71 13.03 4.26
N PRO A 173 -7.83 13.33 4.96
CA PRO A 173 -7.92 14.51 5.83
C PRO A 173 -7.20 14.32 7.17
N SER A 174 -7.04 13.07 7.64
CA SER A 174 -6.34 12.78 8.90
C SER A 174 -4.82 12.63 8.67
N ARG A 175 -4.04 13.48 9.32
CA ARG A 175 -2.59 13.62 9.08
C ARG A 175 -1.81 13.72 10.39
N MET A 176 -0.71 12.99 10.46
CA MET A 176 0.25 13.03 11.56
C MET A 176 1.58 13.54 11.02
N ALA A 177 2.03 14.69 11.50
CA ALA A 177 3.34 15.24 11.17
C ALA A 177 4.27 15.11 12.37
N PHE A 178 5.32 14.31 12.23
CA PHE A 178 6.48 14.32 13.12
C PHE A 178 7.42 15.46 12.74
N ALA A 179 8.48 15.66 13.53
CA ALA A 179 9.49 16.68 13.25
C ALA A 179 10.01 16.61 11.80
N VAL A 180 10.05 17.78 11.16
CA VAL A 180 10.55 17.98 9.79
C VAL A 180 11.61 19.08 9.76
N SER A 181 12.40 19.11 8.70
CA SER A 181 13.55 20.02 8.59
C SER A 181 13.17 21.46 8.25
N SER A 182 11.98 21.69 7.68
CA SER A 182 11.61 23.01 7.18
C SER A 182 10.12 23.33 7.30
N LEU A 183 9.82 24.64 7.31
CA LEU A 183 8.44 25.15 7.21
C LEU A 183 7.74 24.68 5.93
N ALA A 184 8.48 24.54 4.82
CA ALA A 184 7.93 24.05 3.56
C ALA A 184 7.40 22.61 3.72
N ASP A 185 8.20 21.74 4.33
CA ASP A 185 7.81 20.34 4.62
C ASP A 185 6.58 20.27 5.55
N SER A 186 6.52 21.13 6.57
CA SER A 186 5.34 21.21 7.46
C SER A 186 4.08 21.53 6.66
N ARG A 187 4.15 22.50 5.74
CA ARG A 187 3.03 22.87 4.88
C ARG A 187 2.66 21.78 3.87
N VAL A 188 3.63 21.01 3.39
CA VAL A 188 3.32 19.86 2.52
C VAL A 188 2.45 18.86 3.27
N ILE A 189 2.73 18.58 4.56
CA ILE A 189 1.98 17.58 5.33
C ILE A 189 0.66 18.13 5.87
N LEU A 190 0.69 19.29 6.54
CA LEU A 190 -0.42 19.80 7.34
C LEU A 190 -1.18 20.96 6.69
N ASP A 191 -0.68 21.50 5.57
CA ASP A 191 -1.13 22.78 4.99
C ASP A 191 -0.91 24.00 5.93
N GLN A 192 -0.18 23.82 7.03
CA GLN A 192 0.12 24.84 8.04
C GLN A 192 1.53 24.69 8.64
N PRO A 193 2.11 25.76 9.22
CA PRO A 193 3.33 25.67 10.03
C PRO A 193 3.15 24.82 11.29
N GLY A 194 4.26 24.39 11.89
CA GLY A 194 4.32 23.87 13.25
C GLY A 194 5.19 22.63 13.38
N ALA A 195 5.22 21.76 12.36
CA ALA A 195 5.97 20.51 12.44
C ALA A 195 7.50 20.74 12.44
N GLU A 196 7.97 21.86 11.88
CA GLU A 196 9.38 22.27 11.90
C GLU A 196 9.88 22.68 13.29
N ARG A 197 8.97 22.85 14.27
CA ARG A 197 9.27 23.24 15.65
C ARG A 197 9.19 22.07 16.64
N LEU A 198 8.84 20.89 16.15
CA LEU A 198 8.76 19.69 16.98
C LEU A 198 10.18 19.23 17.35
N ILE A 199 10.30 18.61 18.52
CA ILE A 199 11.61 18.23 19.09
C ILE A 199 12.09 16.85 18.62
N GLY A 200 11.29 16.13 17.83
CA GLY A 200 11.55 14.77 17.38
C GLY A 200 11.21 13.71 18.44
N LYS A 201 11.75 12.50 18.29
CA LYS A 201 11.59 11.38 19.24
C LYS A 201 10.12 11.12 19.63
N GLY A 202 9.22 11.13 18.66
CA GLY A 202 7.80 10.86 18.87
C GLY A 202 6.92 12.09 19.08
N ASP A 203 7.49 13.30 19.20
CA ASP A 203 6.71 14.54 19.23
C ASP A 203 6.07 14.79 17.85
N MET A 204 4.74 14.98 17.82
CA MET A 204 3.97 15.11 16.58
C MET A 204 2.83 16.12 16.68
N LEU A 205 2.38 16.59 15.51
CA LEU A 205 1.13 17.30 15.31
C LEU A 205 0.12 16.37 14.64
N LEU A 206 -1.05 16.20 15.26
CA LEU A 206 -2.18 15.44 14.74
C LEU A 206 -3.25 16.39 14.23
N LEU A 207 -3.56 16.29 12.93
CA LEU A 207 -4.74 16.89 12.32
C LEU A 207 -5.76 15.78 12.06
N THR A 208 -6.98 15.94 12.56
CA THR A 208 -8.07 14.96 12.36
C THR A 208 -9.05 15.48 11.32
N ALA A 209 -9.83 14.58 10.71
CA ALA A 209 -10.84 14.97 9.72
C ALA A 209 -11.88 15.97 10.24
N ASN A 210 -12.05 16.09 11.56
CA ASN A 210 -13.06 16.92 12.20
C ASN A 210 -12.51 18.28 12.68
N SER A 211 -11.22 18.56 12.49
CA SER A 211 -10.56 19.76 13.01
C SER A 211 -9.56 20.31 12.01
N SER A 212 -9.60 21.63 11.79
CA SER A 212 -8.54 22.36 11.08
C SER A 212 -7.37 22.75 11.98
N VAL A 213 -7.50 22.57 13.30
CA VAL A 213 -6.45 22.87 14.28
C VAL A 213 -5.70 21.58 14.61
N ALA A 214 -4.39 21.57 14.34
CA ALA A 214 -3.53 20.46 14.70
C ALA A 214 -3.26 20.43 16.21
N GLN A 215 -3.41 19.26 16.81
CA GLN A 215 -3.14 18.99 18.22
C GLN A 215 -1.72 18.45 18.38
N ARG A 216 -0.93 19.03 19.28
CA ARG A 216 0.39 18.48 19.61
C ARG A 216 0.26 17.29 20.56
N ILE A 217 0.88 16.18 20.20
CA ILE A 217 0.81 14.91 20.92
C ILE A 217 2.22 14.32 21.00
N GLN A 218 2.56 13.74 22.15
CA GLN A 218 3.73 12.89 22.30
C GLN A 218 3.34 11.45 21.98
N GLY A 219 3.94 10.88 20.93
CA GLY A 219 3.71 9.51 20.51
C GLY A 219 4.15 8.49 21.55
N CYS A 220 3.39 7.40 21.66
CA CYS A 220 3.75 6.26 22.48
C CYS A 220 4.97 5.54 21.91
N TRP A 221 5.82 5.03 22.81
CA TRP A 221 6.99 4.23 22.46
C TRP A 221 6.74 2.75 22.80
N VAL A 222 6.93 1.89 21.80
CA VAL A 222 6.99 0.44 21.97
C VAL A 222 8.37 -0.03 21.55
N THR A 223 9.01 -0.84 22.38
CA THR A 223 10.32 -1.42 22.08
C THR A 223 10.19 -2.59 21.11
N GLU A 224 11.25 -2.86 20.33
CA GLU A 224 11.31 -4.05 19.47
C GLU A 224 11.09 -5.35 20.25
N ALA A 225 11.58 -5.42 21.50
CA ALA A 225 11.37 -6.57 22.37
C ALA A 225 9.90 -6.78 22.75
N GLU A 226 9.13 -5.71 22.94
CA GLU A 226 7.69 -5.78 23.18
C GLU A 226 6.93 -6.21 21.91
N VAL A 227 7.29 -5.66 20.76
CA VAL A 227 6.72 -6.07 19.46
C VAL A 227 6.97 -7.57 19.23
N ALA A 228 8.22 -8.03 19.41
CA ALA A 228 8.60 -9.42 19.23
C ALA A 228 7.80 -10.36 20.15
N LYS A 229 7.52 -9.97 21.41
CA LYS A 229 6.69 -10.76 22.33
C LYS A 229 5.25 -10.89 21.83
N VAL A 230 4.65 -9.79 21.33
CA VAL A 230 3.29 -9.80 20.78
C VAL A 230 3.24 -10.67 19.52
N VAL A 231 4.18 -10.52 18.60
CA VAL A 231 4.27 -11.33 17.38
C VAL A 231 4.46 -12.82 17.72
N ALA A 232 5.36 -13.15 18.64
CA ALA A 232 5.59 -14.53 19.07
C ALA A 232 4.35 -15.15 19.73
N SER A 233 3.56 -14.35 20.45
CA SER A 233 2.29 -14.81 21.02
C SER A 233 1.31 -15.25 19.93
N TRP A 234 1.16 -14.48 18.86
CA TRP A 234 0.29 -14.82 17.74
C TRP A 234 0.78 -16.01 16.93
N LYS A 235 2.08 -16.07 16.63
CA LYS A 235 2.68 -17.21 15.90
C LYS A 235 2.51 -18.55 16.63
N ARG A 236 2.51 -18.55 17.96
CA ARG A 236 2.24 -19.76 18.76
C ARG A 236 0.79 -20.20 18.70
N GLN A 237 -0.15 -19.26 18.58
CA GLN A 237 -1.59 -19.55 18.54
C GLN A 237 -2.04 -20.02 17.15
N ALA A 238 -1.36 -19.58 16.09
CA ALA A 238 -1.65 -19.94 14.70
C ALA A 238 -0.35 -20.29 13.95
N PRO A 239 0.12 -21.56 14.04
CA PRO A 239 1.34 -21.99 13.38
C PRO A 239 1.23 -21.99 11.85
N ASP A 240 0.02 -22.25 11.34
CA ASP A 240 -0.30 -22.26 9.91
C ASP A 240 -0.84 -20.90 9.47
N VAL A 241 -0.08 -20.22 8.62
CA VAL A 241 -0.47 -18.93 8.04
C VAL A 241 -0.97 -19.18 6.63
N ARG A 242 -2.20 -18.75 6.33
CA ARG A 242 -2.78 -18.82 4.99
C ARG A 242 -2.82 -17.42 4.39
N TYR A 243 -2.04 -17.23 3.32
CA TYR A 243 -2.07 -16.04 2.50
C TYR A 243 -3.15 -16.18 1.43
N ILE A 244 -3.71 -15.05 0.99
CA ILE A 244 -4.65 -15.01 -0.13
C ILE A 244 -3.83 -14.90 -1.41
N GLU A 245 -4.09 -15.79 -2.36
CA GLU A 245 -3.46 -15.77 -3.68
C GLU A 245 -3.89 -14.52 -4.47
N GLY A 246 -2.97 -13.99 -5.28
CA GLY A 246 -3.24 -12.85 -6.15
C GLY A 246 -3.21 -11.46 -5.48
N VAL A 247 -2.99 -11.37 -4.16
CA VAL A 247 -2.81 -10.05 -3.49
C VAL A 247 -1.63 -9.30 -4.07
N GLU A 248 -0.51 -9.97 -4.35
CA GLU A 248 0.68 -9.37 -4.97
C GLU A 248 0.64 -9.39 -6.52
N GLY A 249 -0.45 -9.90 -7.10
CA GLY A 249 -0.51 -10.38 -8.48
C GLY A 249 0.01 -11.81 -8.61
N GLU A 250 -0.27 -12.45 -9.75
CA GLU A 250 0.41 -13.70 -10.11
C GLU A 250 1.90 -13.38 -10.30
N GLU A 251 2.78 -14.22 -9.76
CA GLU A 251 4.12 -14.30 -10.33
C GLU A 251 3.89 -14.81 -11.74
N SER A 252 3.93 -13.93 -12.73
CA SER A 252 4.32 -14.38 -14.05
C SER A 252 5.62 -15.13 -13.80
N GLU A 253 5.57 -16.46 -13.92
CA GLU A 253 6.77 -17.26 -14.06
C GLU A 253 7.58 -16.52 -15.11
N ALA A 254 8.58 -15.79 -14.64
CA ALA A 254 9.54 -15.17 -15.50
C ALA A 254 10.11 -16.36 -16.24
N ALA A 255 9.70 -16.50 -17.49
CA ALA A 255 10.26 -17.44 -18.42
C ALA A 255 11.76 -17.37 -18.22
N ALA A 256 12.33 -18.44 -17.68
CA ALA A 256 13.75 -18.71 -17.78
C ALA A 256 14.01 -18.88 -19.28
N GLY A 257 14.20 -17.75 -19.98
CA GLY A 257 14.15 -17.72 -21.43
C GLY A 257 14.17 -16.30 -21.98
N PHE A 258 15.36 -15.70 -21.94
CA PHE A 258 15.81 -14.58 -22.79
C PHE A 258 15.19 -13.17 -22.58
N LEU A 259 16.10 -12.22 -22.28
CA LEU A 259 15.97 -10.76 -22.55
C LEU A 259 15.63 -10.53 -24.05
N PRO A 260 15.00 -9.40 -24.48
CA PRO A 260 15.16 -8.01 -24.00
C PRO A 260 13.79 -7.31 -23.75
N GLY A 261 13.62 -6.12 -23.15
CA GLY A 261 14.41 -4.91 -23.21
C GLY A 261 13.71 -3.86 -24.09
N GLY A 262 12.79 -3.10 -23.49
CA GLY A 262 12.51 -1.71 -23.89
C GLY A 262 11.39 -1.44 -24.90
N THR A 263 10.43 -0.64 -24.40
CA THR A 263 9.59 0.34 -25.11
C THR A 263 8.46 -0.18 -26.00
N THR A 264 7.30 0.43 -25.80
CA THR A 264 6.16 0.44 -26.72
C THR A 264 6.62 0.95 -28.09
N GLY A 265 7.04 0.03 -28.96
CA GLY A 265 7.35 0.29 -30.36
C GLY A 265 6.08 0.17 -31.20
N ASP A 266 5.83 1.17 -32.02
CA ASP A 266 4.86 1.11 -33.11
C ASP A 266 5.20 -0.09 -34.01
N GLU A 267 4.24 -0.80 -34.62
CA GLU A 267 4.50 -2.03 -35.39
C GLU A 267 5.57 -1.87 -36.49
N GLY A 268 5.84 -0.63 -36.94
CA GLY A 268 6.92 -0.31 -37.87
C GLY A 268 8.34 -0.34 -37.29
N ASP A 269 8.52 -0.15 -35.97
CA ASP A 269 9.84 -0.14 -35.32
C ASP A 269 10.38 -1.56 -35.11
N ASP A 270 9.51 -2.54 -34.86
CA ASP A 270 9.89 -3.95 -34.73
C ASP A 270 10.40 -4.53 -36.05
N ASP A 271 9.79 -4.13 -37.17
CA ASP A 271 10.23 -4.52 -38.51
C ASP A 271 11.61 -3.93 -38.87
N LEU A 272 11.86 -2.67 -38.50
CA LEU A 272 13.16 -2.02 -38.69
C LEU A 272 14.24 -2.66 -37.81
N LEU A 273 13.89 -3.04 -36.58
CA LEU A 273 14.80 -3.73 -35.67
C LEU A 273 15.19 -5.12 -36.20
N LEU A 274 14.23 -5.89 -36.71
CA LEU A 274 14.49 -7.20 -37.33
C LEU A 274 15.40 -7.08 -38.56
N GLN A 275 15.18 -6.06 -39.39
CA GLN A 275 16.04 -5.79 -40.54
C GLN A 275 17.46 -5.39 -40.11
N ALA A 276 17.61 -4.56 -39.08
CA ALA A 276 18.91 -4.20 -38.53
C ALA A 276 19.67 -5.42 -37.98
N MET A 277 18.99 -6.29 -37.24
CA MET A 277 19.57 -7.51 -36.69
C MET A 277 20.09 -8.44 -37.80
N ARG A 278 19.28 -8.70 -38.83
CA ARG A 278 19.73 -9.54 -39.97
C ARG A 278 20.96 -8.94 -40.64
N LEU A 279 20.95 -7.62 -40.84
CA LEU A 279 22.01 -6.95 -41.58
C LEU A 279 23.35 -6.97 -40.80
N VAL A 280 23.32 -6.87 -39.48
CA VAL A 280 24.51 -7.03 -38.63
C VAL A 280 25.00 -8.48 -38.64
N VAL A 281 24.10 -9.46 -38.56
CA VAL A 281 24.45 -10.89 -38.55
C VAL A 281 25.05 -11.32 -39.89
N GLU A 282 24.46 -10.93 -41.02
CA GLU A 282 24.95 -11.30 -42.35
C GLU A 282 26.27 -10.60 -42.70
N SER A 283 26.40 -9.32 -42.37
CA SER A 283 27.61 -8.56 -42.69
C SER A 283 28.76 -8.75 -41.68
N GLN A 284 28.47 -9.36 -40.53
CA GLN A 284 29.39 -9.49 -39.38
C GLN A 284 30.00 -8.15 -38.92
N LEU A 285 29.35 -7.04 -39.27
CA LEU A 285 29.79 -5.67 -39.00
C LEU A 285 28.58 -4.86 -38.49
N GLY A 286 28.73 -4.18 -37.35
CA GLY A 286 27.68 -3.34 -36.78
C GLY A 286 28.20 -1.93 -36.49
N SER A 287 27.97 -0.98 -37.40
CA SER A 287 28.24 0.43 -37.14
C SER A 287 26.99 1.28 -37.37
N THR A 288 26.84 2.34 -36.59
CA THR A 288 25.69 3.26 -36.64
C THR A 288 25.52 3.86 -38.04
N SER A 289 26.61 4.36 -38.64
CA SER A 289 26.58 4.92 -40.00
C SER A 289 26.17 3.91 -41.07
N MET A 290 26.48 2.62 -40.87
CA MET A 290 26.11 1.56 -41.80
C MET A 290 24.61 1.28 -41.74
N LEU A 291 24.05 1.15 -40.54
CA LEU A 291 22.61 0.93 -40.33
C LEU A 291 21.78 2.14 -40.81
N GLN A 292 22.21 3.36 -40.48
CA GLN A 292 21.54 4.58 -40.96
C GLN A 292 21.48 4.66 -42.49
N ARG A 293 22.59 4.33 -43.17
CA ARG A 293 22.64 4.34 -44.65
C ARG A 293 21.81 3.21 -45.27
N LYS A 294 21.80 2.02 -44.69
CA LYS A 294 21.15 0.83 -45.26
C LYS A 294 19.64 0.79 -44.99
N LEU A 295 19.21 1.24 -43.82
CA LEU A 295 17.81 1.26 -43.42
C LEU A 295 17.17 2.64 -43.59
N LYS A 296 17.93 3.65 -44.01
CA LYS A 296 17.50 5.05 -44.19
C LYS A 296 16.85 5.64 -42.92
N VAL A 297 17.34 5.21 -41.77
CA VAL A 297 16.91 5.70 -40.45
C VAL A 297 17.86 6.81 -40.03
N GLY A 298 17.32 7.96 -39.61
CA GLY A 298 18.07 9.15 -39.23
C GLY A 298 17.82 9.52 -37.79
#